data_AF-A0A1T4KT22-F1
#
_entry.id   AF-A0A1T4KT22-F1
#
_cell.length_a   1.000
_cell.length_b   1.000
_cell.length_c   1.000
_cell.angle_alpha   90.00
_cell.angle_beta   90.00
_cell.angle_gamma   90.00
#
_symmetry.space_group_name_H-M   'P 1'
#
loop_
_entity.id
_entity.type
_entity.pdbx_description
1 polymer ?
#
loop_
_entity_poly.entity_id
_entity_poly.type
_entity_poly.pdbx_seq_one_letter_code
_entity_poly.pdbx_strand_id
1 'polypeptide(L)'
;MGEYSYSANVKFDGKSVYITPTSTNASGMTISCNGKEVAFSRRDMLTKADKSKVSAYNPAVLFYDAITTASDCKKVDNAYVFDGKTSVGNFTLTVNQSSELVSLNIPDADFSIEFDVNSK
;
A
#
# COMPACT_ATOMS: atom_id res chain seq x y z
N MET A 1 -20.73 -3.06 -11.28
CA MET A 1 -19.75 -3.93 -10.57
C MET A 1 -19.80 -3.55 -9.10
N GLY A 2 -19.66 -4.50 -8.19
CA GLY A 2 -19.77 -4.25 -6.74
C GLY A 2 -18.48 -3.66 -6.16
N GLU A 3 -18.63 -2.87 -5.11
CA GLU A 3 -17.50 -2.41 -4.30
C GLU A 3 -17.01 -3.59 -3.44
N TYR A 4 -15.71 -3.87 -3.49
CA TYR A 4 -15.06 -4.87 -2.65
C TYR A 4 -14.14 -4.17 -1.68
N SER A 5 -14.36 -4.38 -0.37
CA SER A 5 -13.52 -3.85 0.70
C SER A 5 -13.05 -4.99 1.62
N TYR A 6 -11.87 -4.83 2.19
CA TYR A 6 -11.31 -5.76 3.17
C TYR A 6 -10.35 -5.02 4.13
N SER A 7 -10.28 -5.50 5.37
CA SER A 7 -9.25 -5.12 6.34
C SER A 7 -7.96 -5.89 6.12
N ALA A 8 -6.82 -5.21 6.27
CA ALA A 8 -5.48 -5.77 6.16
C ALA A 8 -4.52 -5.14 7.17
N ASN A 9 -3.51 -5.89 7.58
CA ASN A 9 -2.31 -5.34 8.21
C ASN A 9 -1.35 -4.90 7.11
N VAL A 10 -0.90 -3.64 7.16
CA VAL A 10 0.08 -3.09 6.25
C VAL A 10 1.34 -2.72 7.02
N LYS A 11 2.50 -3.18 6.55
CA LYS A 11 3.81 -2.87 7.15
C LYS A 11 4.76 -2.37 6.07
N PHE A 12 5.53 -1.33 6.39
CA PHE A 12 6.71 -0.93 5.64
C PHE A 12 7.93 -0.99 6.56
N ASP A 13 8.98 -1.71 6.16
CA ASP A 13 10.20 -1.86 6.97
C ASP A 13 11.35 -0.96 6.51
N GLY A 14 11.06 0.03 5.65
CA GLY A 14 12.07 0.88 5.01
C GLY A 14 12.62 0.31 3.69
N LYS A 15 12.40 -0.99 3.43
CA LYS A 15 12.87 -1.66 2.21
C LYS A 15 11.73 -2.34 1.44
N SER A 16 10.73 -2.87 2.12
CA SER A 16 9.64 -3.63 1.53
C SER A 16 8.31 -3.28 2.18
N VAL A 17 7.26 -3.27 1.35
CA VAL A 17 5.87 -3.22 1.82
C VAL A 17 5.36 -4.65 1.95
N TYR A 18 4.56 -4.90 2.99
CA TYR A 18 3.83 -6.15 3.23
C TYR A 18 2.37 -5.81 3.49
N ILE A 19 1.46 -6.50 2.80
CA ILE A 19 0.01 -6.40 2.97
C ILE A 19 -0.52 -7.80 3.28
N THR A 20 -1.16 -7.93 4.43
CA THR A 20 -1.75 -9.19 4.90
C THR A 20 -3.22 -8.96 5.20
N PRO A 21 -4.16 -9.40 4.35
CA PRO A 21 -5.58 -9.36 4.67
C PRO A 21 -5.85 -10.05 6.01
N THR A 22 -6.68 -9.42 6.83
CA THR A 22 -7.13 -9.94 8.12
C THR A 22 -8.60 -10.36 8.07
N SER A 23 -9.36 -9.78 7.16
CA SER A 23 -10.73 -10.15 6.84
C SER A 23 -10.81 -10.96 5.54
N THR A 24 -11.88 -11.74 5.35
CA THR A 24 -12.17 -12.64 4.21
C THR A 24 -11.40 -13.97 4.19
N ASN A 25 -11.71 -14.81 3.18
CA ASN A 25 -11.02 -16.08 2.90
C ASN A 25 -9.52 -15.90 2.56
N ALA A 26 -9.09 -14.68 2.22
CA ALA A 26 -7.69 -14.35 1.97
C ALA A 26 -6.89 -14.11 3.26
N SER A 27 -7.52 -14.21 4.44
CA SER A 27 -6.85 -13.98 5.72
C SER A 27 -5.60 -14.84 5.90
N GLY A 28 -4.51 -14.20 6.30
CA GLY A 28 -3.20 -14.82 6.52
C GLY A 28 -2.34 -15.06 5.28
N MET A 29 -2.77 -14.61 4.08
CA MET A 29 -1.89 -14.50 2.91
C MET A 29 -1.20 -13.14 2.93
N THR A 30 0.13 -13.10 2.80
CA THR A 30 0.89 -11.85 2.72
C THR A 30 1.39 -11.65 1.30
N ILE A 31 1.13 -10.47 0.75
CA ILE A 31 1.73 -9.98 -0.50
C ILE A 31 2.80 -8.95 -0.11
N SER A 32 4.01 -9.07 -0.61
CA SER A 32 5.06 -8.09 -0.37
C SER A 32 5.72 -7.59 -1.65
N CYS A 33 6.25 -6.38 -1.62
CA CYS A 33 6.99 -5.76 -2.72
C CYS A 33 8.22 -5.03 -2.17
N ASN A 34 9.38 -5.25 -2.79
CA ASN A 34 10.65 -4.60 -2.41
C ASN A 34 11.23 -3.68 -3.51
N GLY A 35 10.41 -3.35 -4.51
CA GLY A 35 10.78 -2.56 -5.69
C GLY A 35 11.37 -3.36 -6.85
N LYS A 36 11.81 -4.61 -6.61
CA LYS A 36 12.34 -5.51 -7.65
C LYS A 36 11.52 -6.78 -7.81
N GLU A 37 11.06 -7.35 -6.70
CA GLU A 37 10.30 -8.59 -6.66
C GLU A 37 8.99 -8.38 -5.89
N VAL A 38 7.98 -9.16 -6.26
CA VAL A 38 6.76 -9.36 -5.49
C VAL A 38 6.73 -10.78 -4.97
N ALA A 39 6.42 -10.95 -3.68
CA ALA A 39 6.28 -12.25 -3.06
C ALA A 39 4.86 -12.48 -2.55
N PHE A 40 4.36 -13.70 -2.73
CA PHE A 40 3.10 -14.18 -2.21
C PHE A 40 3.42 -15.31 -1.22
N SER A 41 3.08 -15.11 0.05
CA SER A 41 3.40 -16.07 1.12
C SER A 41 2.17 -16.44 1.93
N ARG A 42 2.03 -17.72 2.27
CA ARG A 42 1.03 -18.22 3.22
C ARG A 42 1.55 -19.50 3.86
N ARG A 43 1.70 -19.51 5.18
CA ARG A 43 2.32 -20.62 5.93
C ARG A 43 3.71 -20.96 5.38
N ASP A 44 3.90 -22.17 4.87
CA ASP A 44 5.12 -22.72 4.27
C ASP A 44 5.26 -22.41 2.77
N MET A 45 4.21 -21.89 2.13
CA MET A 45 4.24 -21.54 0.72
C MET A 45 4.83 -20.14 0.52
N LEU A 46 5.78 -20.04 -0.40
CA LEU A 46 6.36 -18.79 -0.88
C LEU A 46 6.56 -18.86 -2.39
N THR A 47 5.89 -17.97 -3.12
CA THR A 47 6.11 -17.77 -4.57
C THR A 47 6.59 -16.35 -4.80
N LYS A 48 7.57 -16.19 -5.70
CA LYS A 48 8.12 -14.88 -6.06
C LYS A 48 8.04 -14.67 -7.56
N ALA A 49 7.90 -13.41 -7.96
CA ALA A 49 8.00 -12.97 -9.34
C ALA A 49 8.74 -11.63 -9.40
N ASP A 50 9.40 -11.37 -10.52
CA ASP A 50 9.89 -10.03 -10.83
C ASP A 50 8.72 -9.04 -10.82
N LYS A 51 8.91 -7.85 -10.25
CA LYS A 51 7.90 -6.79 -10.20
C LYS A 51 7.35 -6.49 -11.60
N SER A 52 8.19 -6.51 -12.63
CA SER A 52 7.80 -6.27 -14.03
C SER A 52 6.87 -7.34 -14.62
N LYS A 53 6.76 -8.50 -13.98
CA LYS A 53 5.89 -9.61 -14.40
C LYS A 53 4.59 -9.66 -13.60
N VAL A 54 4.41 -8.78 -12.62
CA VAL A 54 3.18 -8.68 -11.81
C VAL A 54 2.40 -7.45 -12.25
N SER A 55 1.07 -7.51 -12.13
CA SER A 55 0.20 -6.37 -12.43
C SER A 55 0.64 -5.12 -11.67
N ALA A 56 0.69 -3.98 -12.37
CA ALA A 56 0.93 -2.69 -11.76
C ALA A 56 -0.16 -2.30 -10.74
N TYR A 57 -1.35 -2.90 -10.84
CA TYR A 57 -2.46 -2.74 -9.89
C TYR A 57 -2.34 -3.64 -8.66
N ASN A 58 -1.23 -4.38 -8.49
CA ASN A 58 -1.02 -5.16 -7.28
C ASN A 58 -0.90 -4.21 -6.06
N PRO A 59 -1.63 -4.44 -4.96
CA PRO A 59 -1.71 -3.49 -3.85
C PRO A 59 -0.35 -3.23 -3.18
N ALA A 60 0.53 -4.25 -3.09
CA ALA A 60 1.87 -4.06 -2.52
C ALA A 60 2.77 -3.27 -3.47
N VAL A 61 2.58 -3.41 -4.79
CA VAL A 61 3.27 -2.60 -5.82
C VAL A 61 2.83 -1.15 -5.76
N LEU A 62 1.51 -0.90 -5.76
CA LEU A 62 0.94 0.44 -5.67
C LEU A 62 1.43 1.18 -4.43
N PHE A 63 1.37 0.52 -3.27
CA PHE A 63 1.85 1.09 -2.02
C PHE A 63 3.35 1.38 -2.07
N TYR A 64 4.15 0.41 -2.50
CA TYR A 64 5.60 0.56 -2.59
C TYR A 64 5.97 1.74 -3.47
N ASP A 65 5.33 1.88 -4.64
CA ASP A 65 5.60 2.96 -5.56
C ASP A 65 5.18 4.31 -4.95
N ALA A 66 4.01 4.38 -4.32
CA ALA A 66 3.56 5.60 -3.65
C ALA A 66 4.53 6.06 -2.55
N ILE A 67 4.93 5.17 -1.64
CA ILE A 67 5.79 5.55 -0.51
C ILE A 67 7.22 5.90 -0.94
N THR A 68 7.73 5.31 -2.03
CA THR A 68 9.10 5.54 -2.50
C THR A 68 9.23 6.70 -3.50
N THR A 69 8.13 7.14 -4.11
CA THR A 69 8.11 8.27 -5.06
C THR A 69 7.47 9.54 -4.50
N ALA A 70 6.98 9.50 -3.27
CA ALA A 70 6.52 10.67 -2.54
C ALA A 70 7.63 11.71 -2.45
N SER A 71 7.36 12.90 -2.99
CA SER A 71 8.37 13.97 -3.14
C SER A 71 7.84 15.33 -2.72
N ASP A 72 6.61 15.67 -3.12
CA ASP A 72 6.01 16.97 -2.80
C ASP A 72 5.18 16.91 -1.52
N CYS A 73 5.75 17.43 -0.43
CA CYS A 73 5.09 17.51 0.87
C CYS A 73 4.45 18.89 1.09
N LYS A 74 3.17 18.91 1.43
CA LYS A 74 2.44 20.10 1.89
C LYS A 74 1.78 19.83 3.23
N LYS A 75 1.79 20.84 4.11
CA LYS A 75 1.02 20.79 5.35
C LYS A 75 -0.40 21.25 5.06
N VAL A 76 -1.39 20.43 5.41
CA VAL A 76 -2.82 20.74 5.31
C VAL A 76 -3.42 20.49 6.69
N ASP A 77 -3.91 21.55 7.34
CA ASP A 77 -4.41 21.51 8.72
C ASP A 77 -3.44 20.79 9.68
N ASN A 78 -3.86 19.62 10.18
CA ASN A 78 -3.11 18.77 11.10
C ASN A 78 -2.50 17.54 10.42
N ALA A 79 -2.21 17.61 9.13
CA ALA A 79 -1.60 16.51 8.37
C ALA A 79 -0.49 16.99 7.42
N TYR A 80 0.36 16.05 7.05
CA TYR A 80 1.30 16.15 5.94
C TYR A 80 0.74 15.35 4.78
N VAL A 81 0.60 16.01 3.64
CA VAL A 81 0.08 15.43 2.41
C VAL A 81 1.22 15.36 1.41
N PHE A 82 1.46 14.18 0.88
CA PHE A 82 2.45 13.91 -0.15
C PHE A 82 1.72 13.56 -1.44
N ASP A 83 1.95 14.37 -2.48
CA ASP A 83 1.47 14.06 -3.82
C ASP A 83 2.60 13.41 -4.63
N GLY A 84 2.23 12.56 -5.57
CA GLY A 84 3.18 11.93 -6.47
C GLY A 84 2.50 11.12 -7.57
N LYS A 85 3.30 10.30 -8.26
CA LYS A 85 2.83 9.52 -9.42
C LYS A 85 3.38 8.11 -9.40
N THR A 86 2.47 7.13 -9.53
CA THR A 86 2.80 5.73 -9.78
C THR A 86 2.73 5.43 -11.28
N SER A 87 3.00 4.18 -11.67
CA SER A 87 2.82 3.73 -13.05
C SER A 87 1.36 3.70 -13.52
N VAL A 88 0.38 3.72 -12.60
CA VAL A 88 -1.05 3.62 -12.92
C VAL A 88 -1.83 4.92 -12.66
N GLY A 89 -1.20 5.95 -12.10
CA GLY A 89 -1.89 7.20 -11.80
C GLY A 89 -1.23 8.05 -10.74
N ASN A 90 -1.77 9.25 -10.56
CA ASN A 90 -1.36 10.14 -9.47
C ASN A 90 -1.87 9.60 -8.14
N PHE A 91 -1.12 9.83 -7.07
CA PHE A 91 -1.51 9.45 -5.72
C PHE A 91 -1.44 10.62 -4.75
N THR A 92 -2.23 10.50 -3.69
CA THR A 92 -2.15 11.34 -2.50
C THR A 92 -1.96 10.44 -1.29
N LEU A 93 -0.87 10.65 -0.55
CA LEU A 93 -0.51 9.96 0.69
C LEU A 93 -0.63 10.94 1.85
N THR A 94 -1.39 10.59 2.88
CA THR A 94 -1.59 11.44 4.06
C THR A 94 -0.95 10.82 5.29
N VAL A 95 -0.23 11.64 6.05
CA VAL A 95 0.42 11.29 7.30
C VAL A 95 -0.01 12.29 8.37
N ASN A 96 -0.31 11.82 9.59
CA ASN A 96 -0.68 12.71 10.70
C ASN A 96 0.56 13.41 11.30
N GLN A 97 0.35 14.29 12.29
CA GLN A 97 1.46 14.99 12.95
C GLN A 97 2.41 14.06 13.73
N SER A 98 1.94 12.87 14.10
CA SER A 98 2.72 11.82 14.77
C SER A 98 3.54 10.97 13.80
N SER A 99 3.57 11.33 12.51
CA SER A 99 4.23 10.56 11.44
C SER A 99 3.61 9.17 11.19
N GLU A 100 2.35 8.98 11.57
CA GLU A 100 1.59 7.74 11.29
C GLU A 100 0.84 7.89 9.96
N LEU A 101 0.83 6.83 9.16
CA LEU A 101 0.08 6.77 7.90
C LEU A 101 -1.41 6.88 8.19
N VAL A 102 -2.11 7.75 7.47
CA VAL A 102 -3.56 7.97 7.58
C VAL A 102 -4.28 7.39 6.38
N SER A 103 -3.83 7.73 5.17
CA SER A 103 -4.45 7.22 3.95
C SER A 103 -3.50 7.23 2.76
N LEU A 104 -3.80 6.37 1.79
CA LEU A 104 -3.24 6.39 0.44
C LEU A 104 -4.40 6.29 -0.55
N ASN A 105 -4.47 7.21 -1.51
CA ASN A 105 -5.48 7.22 -2.55
C ASN A 105 -4.84 7.30 -3.95
N ILE A 106 -5.30 6.46 -4.88
CA ILE A 106 -4.90 6.44 -6.30
C ILE A 106 -6.18 6.35 -7.13
N PRO A 107 -6.83 7.50 -7.47
CA PRO A 107 -8.13 7.52 -8.13
C PRO A 107 -8.16 6.78 -9.47
N ASP A 108 -7.12 6.95 -10.30
CA ASP A 108 -7.04 6.31 -11.62
C ASP A 108 -6.99 4.77 -11.54
N ALA A 109 -6.68 4.23 -10.36
CA ALA A 109 -6.61 2.80 -10.10
C ALA A 109 -7.77 2.26 -9.26
N ASP A 110 -8.78 3.10 -8.95
CA ASP A 110 -9.87 2.80 -8.00
C ASP A 110 -9.33 2.19 -6.70
N PHE A 111 -8.20 2.71 -6.21
CA PHE A 111 -7.47 2.15 -5.07
C PHE A 111 -7.36 3.14 -3.93
N SER A 112 -7.86 2.73 -2.76
CA SER A 112 -7.71 3.47 -1.51
C SER A 112 -7.38 2.54 -0.35
N ILE A 113 -6.55 3.05 0.57
CA ILE A 113 -6.31 2.45 1.89
C ILE A 113 -6.52 3.55 2.92
N GLU A 114 -7.33 3.24 3.94
CA GLU A 114 -7.47 4.05 5.15
C GLU A 114 -6.87 3.25 6.32
N PHE A 115 -6.03 3.93 7.11
CA PHE A 115 -5.37 3.34 8.26
C PHE A 115 -6.11 3.67 9.54
N ASP A 116 -6.37 2.65 10.36
CA ASP A 116 -6.84 2.88 11.72
C ASP A 116 -5.68 3.31 12.63
N VAL A 117 -5.54 4.62 12.80
CA VAL A 117 -4.53 5.25 13.66
C VAL A 117 -4.78 5.05 15.17
N ASN A 118 -5.90 4.43 15.57
CA ASN A 118 -6.22 4.16 16.98
C ASN A 118 -5.98 2.70 17.41
N SER A 119 -5.61 1.82 16.48
CA SER A 119 -5.27 0.43 16.77
C SER A 119 -3.88 0.32 17.42
N LYS A 120 -3.82 0.48 18.75
CA LYS A 120 -2.65 0.13 19.59
C LYS A 120 -2.87 -1.18 20.32
#